data_AF-A0A537M6Z7-F1
#
_entry.id   AF-A0A537M6Z7-F1
#
_cell.length_a   1.000
_cell.length_b   1.000
_cell.length_c   1.000
_cell.angle_alpha   90.00
_cell.angle_beta   90.00
_cell.angle_gamma   90.00
#
_symmetry.space_group_name_H-M   'P 1'
#
loop_
_entity.id
_entity.type
_entity.pdbx_description
1 polymer ?
#
loop_
_entity_poly.entity_id
_entity_poly.type
_entity_poly.pdbx_seq_one_letter_code
_entity_poly.pdbx_strand_id
1 'polypeptide(L)'
;MTDYVDPAMVDAINQTQKATMAPQVVLTGADGQAIHAVAASAALAIQDAVDALRHSTAIATTASGIALTQFLASGDPRYLEALGQAQAMVSEAVSHLGAVGEAASKIVQEFPSG
;
A
#
# COMPACT_ATOMS: atom_id res chain seq x y z
N MET A 1 -51.39 -12.86 -29.45
CA MET A 1 -50.19 -12.34 -30.13
C MET A 1 -49.02 -13.10 -29.53
N THR A 2 -48.65 -14.23 -30.15
CA THR A 2 -47.55 -15.09 -29.67
C THR A 2 -46.24 -14.43 -30.07
N ASP A 3 -45.39 -14.11 -29.09
CA ASP A 3 -44.03 -13.64 -29.32
C ASP A 3 -43.30 -14.65 -30.21
N TYR A 4 -43.12 -14.30 -31.49
CA TYR A 4 -42.26 -15.06 -32.39
C TYR A 4 -40.83 -14.58 -32.13
N VAL A 5 -40.11 -15.33 -31.30
CA VAL A 5 -38.68 -15.10 -31.08
C VAL A 5 -37.90 -15.82 -32.17
N ASP A 6 -37.11 -15.07 -32.94
CA ASP A 6 -36.28 -15.62 -34.02
C ASP A 6 -35.26 -16.63 -33.45
N PRO A 7 -35.23 -17.89 -33.92
CA PRO A 7 -34.26 -18.88 -33.50
C PRO A 7 -32.79 -18.42 -33.59
N ALA A 8 -32.45 -17.58 -34.58
CA ALA A 8 -31.10 -17.03 -34.72
C ALA A 8 -30.75 -16.03 -33.60
N MET A 9 -31.74 -15.28 -33.10
CA MET A 9 -31.57 -14.39 -31.94
C MET A 9 -31.35 -15.20 -30.65
N VAL A 10 -32.09 -16.29 -30.46
CA VAL A 10 -31.91 -17.18 -29.31
C VAL A 10 -30.53 -17.83 -29.34
N ASP A 11 -30.06 -18.26 -30.50
CA ASP A 11 -28.75 -18.89 -30.65
C ASP A 11 -27.60 -17.89 -30.42
N ALA A 12 -27.72 -16.66 -30.95
CA ALA A 12 -26.76 -15.59 -30.71
C ALA A 12 -26.65 -15.21 -29.22
N ILE A 13 -27.78 -15.17 -28.50
CA ILE A 13 -27.79 -14.93 -27.04
C ILE A 13 -27.11 -16.08 -26.29
N ASN A 14 -27.44 -17.33 -26.63
CA ASN A 14 -26.81 -18.50 -26.00
C ASN A 14 -25.30 -18.57 -26.26
N GLN A 15 -24.87 -18.20 -27.47
CA GLN A 15 -23.45 -18.19 -27.83
C GLN A 15 -22.70 -17.06 -27.11
N THR A 16 -23.32 -15.89 -26.99
CA THR A 16 -22.78 -14.76 -26.21
C THR A 16 -22.65 -15.12 -24.73
N GLN A 17 -23.69 -15.72 -24.15
CA GLN A 17 -23.67 -16.16 -22.75
C GLN A 17 -22.57 -17.21 -22.50
N LYS A 18 -22.40 -18.18 -23.41
CA LYS A 18 -21.31 -19.17 -23.33
C LYS A 18 -19.94 -18.53 -23.46
N ALA A 19 -19.78 -17.54 -24.33
CA ALA A 19 -18.51 -16.85 -24.53
C ALA A 19 -18.13 -16.03 -23.28
N THR A 20 -19.06 -15.29 -22.67
CA THR A 20 -18.79 -14.51 -21.45
C THR A 20 -18.59 -15.39 -20.22
N MET A 21 -19.21 -16.58 -20.18
CA MET A 21 -19.04 -17.55 -19.09
C MET A 21 -17.98 -18.61 -19.37
N ALA A 22 -17.23 -18.49 -20.46
CA ALA A 22 -16.18 -19.44 -20.76
C ALA A 22 -15.12 -19.39 -19.64
N PRO A 23 -14.55 -20.54 -19.23
CA PRO A 23 -13.58 -20.62 -18.12
C PRO A 23 -12.43 -19.61 -18.26
N GLN A 24 -12.01 -19.33 -19.49
CA GLN A 24 -10.96 -18.37 -19.79
C GLN A 24 -11.30 -16.94 -19.34
N VAL A 25 -12.54 -16.48 -19.53
CA VAL A 25 -12.95 -15.10 -19.17
C VAL A 25 -13.06 -14.94 -17.65
N VAL A 26 -13.50 -16.00 -16.97
CA VAL A 26 -13.55 -16.05 -15.50
C VAL A 26 -12.14 -16.06 -14.91
N LEU A 27 -11.21 -16.82 -15.49
CA LEU A 27 -9.81 -16.85 -15.05
C LEU A 27 -9.11 -15.50 -15.28
N THR A 28 -9.19 -14.95 -16.49
CA THR A 28 -8.60 -13.62 -16.78
C THR A 28 -9.22 -12.51 -15.93
N GLY A 29 -10.54 -12.57 -15.66
CA GLY A 29 -11.20 -11.65 -14.74
C GLY A 29 -10.75 -11.82 -13.29
N ALA A 30 -10.58 -13.06 -12.82
CA ALA A 30 -10.09 -13.38 -11.48
C ALA A 30 -8.62 -12.95 -11.29
N ASP A 31 -7.77 -13.14 -12.29
CA ASP A 31 -6.38 -12.69 -12.29
C ASP A 31 -6.29 -11.16 -12.19
N GLY A 32 -7.12 -10.43 -12.95
CA GLY A 32 -7.20 -8.97 -12.86
C GLY A 32 -7.66 -8.47 -11.50
N GLN A 33 -8.64 -9.13 -10.88
CA GLN A 33 -9.08 -8.81 -9.52
C GLN A 33 -8.00 -9.12 -8.47
N ALA A 34 -7.27 -10.23 -8.64
CA ALA A 34 -6.18 -10.60 -7.75
C ALA A 34 -5.00 -9.61 -7.84
N ILE A 35 -4.59 -9.20 -9.04
CA ILE A 35 -3.58 -8.16 -9.26
C ILE A 35 -4.01 -6.85 -8.58
N HIS A 36 -5.26 -6.44 -8.76
CA HIS A 36 -5.77 -5.22 -8.11
C HIS A 36 -5.76 -5.33 -6.58
N ALA A 37 -6.17 -6.47 -6.02
CA ALA A 37 -6.17 -6.69 -4.57
C ALA A 37 -4.74 -6.65 -3.99
N VAL A 38 -3.76 -7.17 -4.70
CA VAL A 38 -2.35 -7.14 -4.31
C VAL A 38 -1.78 -5.74 -4.39
N ALA A 39 -2.04 -5.01 -5.49
CA ALA A 39 -1.63 -3.62 -5.62
C ALA A 39 -2.26 -2.74 -4.53
N ALA A 40 -3.53 -2.94 -4.20
CA ALA A 40 -4.20 -2.24 -3.12
C ALA A 40 -3.59 -2.56 -1.74
N SER A 41 -3.29 -3.84 -1.48
CA SER A 41 -2.66 -4.26 -0.22
C SER A 41 -1.24 -3.68 -0.07
N ALA A 42 -0.46 -3.68 -1.14
CA ALA A 42 0.85 -3.04 -1.19
C ALA A 42 0.75 -1.53 -0.94
N ALA A 43 -0.24 -0.85 -1.53
CA ALA A 43 -0.47 0.57 -1.31
C ALA A 43 -0.88 0.89 0.14
N LEU A 44 -1.67 0.01 0.79
CA LEU A 44 -2.02 0.16 2.20
C LEU A 44 -0.80 -0.02 3.12
N ALA A 45 0.04 -1.03 2.85
CA ALA A 45 1.27 -1.24 3.61
C ALA A 45 2.22 -0.03 3.51
N ILE A 46 2.35 0.58 2.33
CA ILE A 46 3.12 1.82 2.15
C ILE A 46 2.50 2.98 2.95
N GLN A 47 1.17 3.12 2.93
CA GLN A 47 0.48 4.17 3.70
C GLN A 47 0.72 4.01 5.21
N ASP A 48 0.59 2.80 5.75
CA ASP A 48 0.86 2.51 7.16
C ASP A 48 2.32 2.86 7.54
N ALA A 49 3.28 2.54 6.66
CA ALA A 49 4.68 2.88 6.87
C ALA A 49 4.93 4.40 6.82
N VAL A 50 4.25 5.12 5.94
CA VAL A 50 4.31 6.60 5.88
C VAL A 50 3.71 7.20 7.16
N ASP A 51 2.62 6.66 7.66
CA ASP A 51 1.99 7.13 8.89
C ASP A 51 2.85 6.84 10.12
N ALA A 52 3.51 5.68 10.17
CA ALA A 52 4.53 5.40 11.18
C ALA A 52 5.70 6.41 11.13
N LEU A 53 6.19 6.76 9.92
CA LEU A 53 7.22 7.79 9.75
C LEU A 53 6.76 9.17 10.24
N ARG A 54 5.53 9.58 9.91
CA ARG A 54 4.96 10.84 10.39
C ARG A 54 4.87 10.87 11.91
N HIS A 55 4.39 9.79 12.52
CA HIS A 55 4.29 9.69 13.97
C HIS A 55 5.66 9.78 14.65
N SER A 56 6.65 9.01 14.18
CA SER A 56 8.02 9.08 14.68
C SER A 56 8.63 10.48 14.52
N THR A 57 8.41 11.13 13.38
CA THR A 57 8.93 12.49 13.13
C THR A 57 8.29 13.54 14.05
N ALA A 58 6.99 13.42 14.33
CA ALA A 58 6.30 14.29 15.27
C ALA A 58 6.89 14.16 16.69
N ILE A 59 7.02 12.92 17.19
CA ILE A 59 7.63 12.65 18.50
C ILE A 59 9.08 13.16 18.54
N ALA A 60 9.88 12.87 17.51
CA ALA A 60 11.28 13.30 17.43
C ALA A 60 11.40 14.82 17.48
N THR A 61 10.54 15.53 16.77
CA THR A 61 10.54 17.01 16.73
C THR A 61 10.16 17.58 18.10
N THR A 62 9.14 17.03 18.75
CA THR A 62 8.75 17.44 20.10
C THR A 62 9.86 17.16 21.12
N ALA A 63 10.44 15.95 21.10
CA ALA A 63 11.54 15.58 21.97
C ALA A 63 12.76 16.49 21.74
N SER A 64 13.08 16.79 20.48
CA SER A 64 14.15 17.70 20.11
C SER A 64 13.93 19.12 20.64
N GLY A 65 12.71 19.65 20.52
CA GLY A 65 12.36 20.97 21.05
C GLY A 65 12.49 21.04 22.58
N ILE A 66 12.03 20.02 23.30
CA ILE A 66 12.17 19.93 24.76
C ILE A 66 13.65 19.83 25.14
N ALA A 67 14.40 18.92 24.50
CA ALA A 67 15.82 18.72 24.76
C ALA A 67 16.64 20.01 24.53
N LEU A 68 16.39 20.72 23.43
CA LEU A 68 17.04 21.99 23.14
C LEU A 68 16.70 23.05 24.20
N THR A 69 15.44 23.15 24.60
CA THR A 69 15.00 24.10 25.63
C THR A 69 15.69 23.83 26.97
N GLN A 70 15.76 22.56 27.37
CA GLN A 70 16.44 22.14 28.60
C GLN A 70 17.95 22.38 28.53
N PHE A 71 18.59 22.13 27.39
CA PHE A 71 20.00 22.44 27.17
C PHE A 71 20.26 23.95 27.32
N LEU A 72 19.46 24.80 26.68
CA LEU A 72 19.61 26.25 26.76
C LEU A 72 19.38 26.78 28.18
N ALA A 73 18.45 26.19 28.93
CA ALA A 73 18.14 26.61 30.30
C ALA A 73 19.20 26.15 31.33
N SER A 74 19.78 24.97 31.16
CA SER A 74 20.66 24.35 32.16
C SER A 74 22.16 24.34 31.78
N GLY A 75 22.47 24.46 30.49
CA GLY A 75 23.81 24.22 29.95
C GLY A 75 24.26 22.76 29.96
N ASP A 76 23.39 21.82 30.37
CA ASP A 76 23.76 20.42 30.57
C ASP A 76 23.83 19.64 29.24
N PRO A 77 25.02 19.17 28.81
CA PRO A 77 25.19 18.53 27.51
C PRO A 77 24.45 17.19 27.37
N ARG A 78 23.95 16.57 28.44
CA ARG A 78 23.17 15.33 28.37
C ARG A 78 21.90 15.48 27.54
N TYR A 79 21.33 16.69 27.47
CA TYR A 79 20.19 16.95 26.60
C TYR A 79 20.54 16.90 25.10
N LEU A 80 21.82 17.02 24.73
CA LEU A 80 22.28 16.80 23.35
C LEU A 80 22.24 15.31 22.96
N GLU A 81 22.35 14.39 23.92
CA GLU A 81 22.19 12.95 23.65
C GLU A 81 20.75 12.63 23.24
N ALA A 82 19.77 13.25 23.91
CA ALA A 82 18.36 13.12 23.56
C ALA A 82 18.05 13.63 22.13
N LEU A 83 18.71 14.70 21.69
CA LEU A 83 18.65 15.18 20.31
C LEU A 83 19.18 14.15 19.31
N GLY A 84 20.29 13.47 19.66
CA GLY A 84 20.85 12.39 18.85
C GLY A 84 19.89 11.21 18.71
N GLN A 85 19.25 10.80 19.82
CA GLN A 85 18.26 9.72 19.81
C GLN A 85 17.01 10.07 18.98
N ALA A 86 16.53 11.32 19.08
CA ALA A 86 15.42 11.79 18.26
C ALA A 86 15.74 11.74 16.75
N GLN A 87 16.96 12.12 16.34
CA GLN A 87 17.41 11.98 14.96
C GLN A 87 17.53 10.52 14.52
N ALA A 88 18.06 9.64 15.37
CA ALA A 88 18.14 8.21 15.09
C ALA A 88 16.75 7.60 14.85
N MET A 89 15.75 7.99 15.64
CA MET A 89 14.37 7.51 15.48
C MET A 89 13.77 7.88 14.12
N VAL A 90 14.05 9.09 13.61
CA VAL A 90 13.60 9.51 12.26
C VAL A 90 14.34 8.71 11.18
N SER A 91 15.67 8.54 11.33
CA SER A 91 16.47 7.76 10.38
C SER A 91 15.98 6.32 10.27
N GLU A 92 15.68 5.68 11.41
CA GLU A 92 15.16 4.32 11.45
C GLU A 92 13.79 4.23 10.78
N ALA A 93 12.91 5.20 11.04
CA ALA A 93 11.59 5.23 10.42
C ALA A 93 11.66 5.44 8.89
N VAL A 94 12.62 6.24 8.40
CA VAL A 94 12.88 6.39 6.96
C VAL A 94 13.39 5.08 6.36
N SER A 95 14.31 4.39 7.05
CA SER A 95 14.80 3.08 6.61
C SER A 95 13.67 2.06 6.51
N HIS A 96 12.80 2.01 7.53
CA HIS A 96 11.64 1.12 7.54
C HIS A 96 10.66 1.42 6.40
N LEU A 97 10.36 2.69 6.12
CA LEU A 97 9.54 3.07 4.97
C LEU A 97 10.17 2.61 3.64
N GLY A 98 11.49 2.77 3.50
CA GLY A 98 12.23 2.28 2.33
C GLY A 98 12.11 0.77 2.16
N ALA A 99 12.31 0.01 3.24
CA ALA A 99 12.20 -1.46 3.24
C ALA A 99 10.79 -1.94 2.87
N VAL A 100 9.75 -1.30 3.42
CA VAL A 100 8.34 -1.60 3.07
C VAL A 100 8.07 -1.26 1.61
N GLY A 101 8.55 -0.12 1.12
CA GLY A 101 8.40 0.29 -0.29
C GLY A 101 9.06 -0.71 -1.26
N GLU A 102 10.26 -1.20 -0.93
CA GLU A 102 10.94 -2.21 -1.73
C GLU A 102 10.19 -3.54 -1.73
N ALA A 103 9.75 -4.01 -0.55
CA ALA A 103 8.97 -5.24 -0.43
C ALA A 103 7.63 -5.15 -1.18
N ALA A 104 6.92 -4.03 -1.04
CA ALA A 104 5.67 -3.76 -1.75
C ALA A 104 5.87 -3.75 -3.27
N SER A 105 6.93 -3.12 -3.76
CA SER A 105 7.28 -3.10 -5.18
C SER A 105 7.55 -4.50 -5.73
N LYS A 106 8.33 -5.32 -4.99
CA LYS A 106 8.59 -6.72 -5.36
C LYS A 106 7.31 -7.54 -5.42
N ILE A 107 6.46 -7.43 -4.40
CA ILE A 107 5.17 -8.16 -4.36
C ILE A 107 4.32 -7.82 -5.58
N VAL A 108 4.22 -6.55 -5.99
CA VAL A 108 3.44 -6.15 -7.17
C VAL A 108 4.07 -6.63 -8.48
N GLN A 109 5.40 -6.66 -8.59
CA GLN A 109 6.10 -7.12 -9.79
C GLN A 109 6.12 -8.65 -9.94
N GLU A 110 6.19 -9.38 -8.83
CA GLU A 110 6.29 -10.85 -8.80
C GLU A 110 4.93 -11.54 -8.76
N PHE A 111 3.83 -10.80 -8.48
CA PHE A 111 2.49 -11.36 -8.56
C PHE A 111 2.17 -11.78 -10.00
N PRO A 112 1.54 -12.95 -10.23
CA PRO A 112 1.49 -13.61 -11.53
C PRO A 112 1.07 -12.65 -12.65
N SER A 113 2.06 -12.27 -13.45
CA SER A 113 1.89 -11.76 -14.80
C SER A 113 1.62 -12.97 -15.67
N GLY A 114 0.36 -13.43 -15.66
CA GLY A 114 -0.12 -14.45 -16.59
C GLY A 114 0.11 -14.06 -18.04
#